data_AF-A0A9E3TUJ8-F1
#
_entry.id   AF-A0A9E3TUJ8-F1
#
_cell.length_a   1.000
_cell.length_b   1.000
_cell.length_c   1.000
_cell.angle_alpha   90.00
_cell.angle_beta   90.00
_cell.angle_gamma   90.00
#
_symmetry.space_group_name_H-M   'P 1'
#
loop_
_entity.id
_entity.type
_entity.pdbx_description
1 polymer ?
#
loop_
_entity_poly.entity_id
_entity_poly.type
_entity_poly.pdbx_seq_one_letter_code
_entity_poly.pdbx_strand_id
1 'polypeptide(L)' 'MSAGAKFCSECGASEDSGWNQDVEEGFGAEDDFDYDDYLEREFGTARPRTTREKFHRVATVAIIIFVCISLTILSIVGM' A
#
# COMPACT_ATOMS: atom_id res chain seq x y z
N MET A 1 18.38 17.19 27.36
CA MET A 1 18.96 15.84 27.59
C MET A 1 19.59 15.83 28.98
N SER A 2 19.29 14.82 29.82
CA SER A 2 19.93 14.67 31.13
C SER A 2 21.39 14.25 30.97
N ALA A 3 22.24 14.57 31.94
CA ALA A 3 23.63 14.13 31.93
C ALA A 3 23.69 12.59 31.95
N GLY A 4 24.22 12.00 30.88
CA GLY A 4 24.37 10.54 30.72
C GLY A 4 23.30 9.82 29.90
N ALA A 5 22.34 10.53 29.29
CA ALA A 5 21.38 9.90 28.37
C ALA A 5 22.07 9.44 27.08
N LYS A 6 21.96 8.14 26.75
CA LYS A 6 22.52 7.53 25.52
C LYS A 6 21.62 7.64 24.29
N PHE A 7 20.40 8.14 24.47
CA PHE A 7 19.41 8.28 23.41
C PHE A 7 18.46 9.45 23.71
N CYS A 8 17.82 9.98 22.67
CA CYS A 8 16.80 11.02 22.78
C CYS A 8 15.50 10.45 23.35
N SER A 9 14.98 11.02 24.43
CA SER A 9 13.74 10.55 25.07
C SER A 9 12.47 10.77 24.23
N GLU A 10 12.51 11.68 23.26
CA GLU A 10 11.36 12.01 22.42
C GLU A 10 11.22 11.08 21.21
N CYS A 11 12.33 10.79 20.52
CA CYS A 11 12.32 10.02 19.27
C CYS A 11 13.10 8.69 19.33
N GLY A 12 13.85 8.42 20.40
CA GLY A 12 14.62 7.19 20.57
C GLY A 12 15.94 7.12 19.81
N ALA A 13 16.32 8.18 19.09
CA ALA A 13 17.59 8.21 18.34
C ALA A 13 18.81 8.15 19.29
N SER A 14 19.83 7.38 18.92
CA SER A 14 21.11 7.24 19.62
C SER A 14 22.29 7.37 18.66
N GLU A 15 23.52 7.33 19.15
CA GLU A 15 24.73 7.34 18.32
C GLU A 15 24.77 6.15 17.32
N ASP A 16 24.17 5.02 17.70
CA ASP A 16 24.03 3.81 16.86
C ASP A 16 22.96 3.94 15.76
N SER A 17 22.09 4.97 15.83
CA SER A 17 21.01 5.17 14.85
C SER A 17 21.49 5.78 13.53
N GLY A 18 22.81 5.94 13.35
CA GLY A 18 23.43 6.52 12.15
C GLY A 18 23.48 8.04 12.13
N TRP A 19 23.05 8.71 13.21
CA TRP A 19 23.14 10.17 13.37
C TRP A 19 24.37 10.53 14.21
N ASN A 20 25.57 10.25 13.69
CA ASN A 20 26.85 10.54 14.35
C ASN A 20 27.74 11.42 13.46
N GLN A 21 28.85 11.91 13.99
CA GLN A 21 29.75 12.82 13.26
C GLN A 21 30.62 12.12 12.21
N ASP A 22 30.62 10.80 12.20
CA ASP A 22 31.43 9.97 11.29
C ASP A 22 30.64 9.58 10.01
N VAL A 23 29.40 10.04 9.86
CA VAL A 23 28.63 9.83 8.63
C VAL A 23 28.96 10.90 7.60
N GLU A 24 29.10 10.50 6.34
CA GLU A 24 29.19 11.46 5.25
C GLU A 24 27.92 12.32 5.23
N GLU A 25 28.10 13.64 5.35
CA GLU A 25 27.02 14.61 5.24
C GLU A 25 26.53 14.66 3.79
N GLY A 26 25.52 13.87 3.47
CA GLY A 26 24.88 13.89 2.17
C GLY A 26 24.11 12.61 1.87
N PHE A 27 22.89 12.74 1.37
CA PHE A 27 22.20 11.63 0.71
C PHE A 27 22.87 11.38 -0.64
N GLY A 28 24.09 10.82 -0.67
CA GLY A 28 24.80 10.37 -1.88
C GLY A 28 24.49 11.17 -3.15
N ALA A 29 24.52 12.51 -3.07
CA ALA A 29 23.88 13.39 -4.06
C ALA A 29 24.68 13.50 -5.37
N GLU A 30 25.68 12.66 -5.53
CA GLU A 30 26.49 12.49 -6.73
C GLU A 30 25.91 11.45 -7.69
N ASP A 31 24.99 10.59 -7.22
CA ASP A 31 24.15 9.75 -8.09
C ASP A 31 22.72 10.35 -8.19
N ASP A 32 22.22 10.50 -9.41
CA ASP A 32 20.83 10.89 -9.67
C ASP A 32 19.90 9.82 -9.08
N PHE A 33 19.33 10.09 -7.91
CA PHE A 33 18.36 9.18 -7.28
C PHE A 33 17.10 9.06 -8.13
N ASP A 34 16.89 7.90 -8.75
CA ASP A 34 15.69 7.59 -9.51
C ASP A 34 14.54 7.22 -8.56
N TYR A 35 13.71 8.21 -8.25
CA TYR A 35 12.53 8.06 -7.41
C TYR A 35 11.52 7.07 -8.00
N ASP A 36 11.39 7.02 -9.34
CA ASP A 36 10.45 6.14 -10.01
C ASP A 36 10.93 4.69 -9.98
N ASP A 37 12.22 4.42 -10.17
CA ASP A 37 12.83 3.08 -9.98
C ASP A 37 12.69 2.60 -8.53
N TYR A 38 12.92 3.49 -7.56
CA TYR A 38 12.70 3.18 -6.14
C TYR A 38 11.25 2.79 -5.88
N LEU A 39 10.30 3.58 -6.41
CA LEU A 39 8.88 3.30 -6.23
C LEU A 39 8.47 1.97 -6.87
N GLU A 40 8.95 1.68 -8.08
CA GLU A 40 8.63 0.45 -8.78
C GLU A 40 9.24 -0.77 -8.08
N ARG A 41 10.50 -0.69 -7.65
CA ARG A 41 11.17 -1.80 -6.96
C ARG A 41 10.56 -2.10 -5.60
N GLU A 42 10.22 -1.08 -4.83
CA GLU A 42 9.74 -1.23 -3.45
C GLU A 42 8.21 -1.41 -3.38
N PHE A 43 7.46 -0.78 -4.28
CA PHE A 43 5.99 -0.72 -4.25
C PHE A 43 5.29 -1.13 -5.55
N GLY A 44 6.02 -1.34 -6.66
CA GLY A 44 5.46 -1.63 -7.99
C GLY A 44 4.74 -2.98 -8.11
N THR A 45 4.83 -3.84 -7.10
CA THR A 45 3.99 -5.04 -7.05
C THR A 45 2.56 -4.65 -6.65
N ALA A 46 1.70 -4.43 -7.66
CA ALA A 46 0.27 -4.31 -7.44
C ALA A 46 -0.22 -5.50 -6.61
N ARG A 47 -0.81 -5.23 -5.43
CA ARG A 47 -1.26 -6.25 -4.48
C ARG A 47 -1.97 -7.37 -5.24
N PRO A 48 -1.49 -8.63 -5.14
CA PRO A 48 -2.07 -9.73 -5.90
C PRO A 48 -3.54 -9.82 -5.54
N ARG A 49 -4.42 -9.60 -6.53
CA ARG A 49 -5.87 -9.70 -6.32
C ARG A 49 -6.17 -11.10 -5.83
N THR A 50 -6.60 -11.20 -4.57
CA THR A 50 -6.80 -12.50 -3.94
C THR A 50 -7.89 -13.27 -4.71
N THR A 51 -7.80 -14.59 -4.76
CA THR A 51 -8.82 -15.45 -5.38
C THR A 51 -10.23 -15.14 -4.82
N ARG A 52 -10.29 -14.72 -3.56
CA ARG A 52 -11.49 -14.26 -2.87
C ARG A 52 -12.11 -13.02 -3.52
N GLU A 53 -11.34 -11.99 -3.86
CA GLU A 53 -11.85 -10.79 -4.53
C GLU A 53 -12.43 -11.10 -5.92
N LYS A 54 -11.78 -12.01 -6.67
CA LYS A 54 -12.28 -12.46 -7.97
C LYS A 54 -13.62 -13.19 -7.80
N PHE A 55 -13.74 -14.08 -6.81
CA PHE A 55 -14.98 -14.78 -6.51
C PHE A 55 -16.11 -13.82 -6.12
N HIS A 56 -15.86 -12.88 -5.21
CA HIS A 56 -16.86 -11.88 -4.81
C HIS A 56 -17.33 -11.05 -6.02
N ARG A 57 -16.42 -10.64 -6.90
CA ARG A 57 -16.79 -9.90 -8.12
C ARG A 57 -17.73 -10.73 -9.01
N VAL A 58 -17.40 -11.99 -9.26
CA VAL A 58 -18.24 -12.89 -10.09
C VAL A 58 -19.60 -13.11 -9.45
N ALA A 59 -19.65 -13.38 -8.14
CA ALA A 59 -20.90 -13.57 -7.41
C ALA A 59 -21.81 -12.34 -7.49
N THR A 60 -21.26 -11.14 -7.29
CA THR A 60 -22.02 -9.89 -7.40
C THR A 60 -22.60 -9.69 -8.80
N VAL A 61 -21.81 -9.92 -9.85
CA VAL A 61 -22.30 -9.81 -11.23
C VAL A 61 -23.42 -10.83 -11.51
N ALA A 62 -23.27 -12.07 -11.05
CA ALA A 62 -24.27 -13.11 -11.23
C ALA A 62 -25.60 -12.76 -10.54
N ILE A 63 -25.55 -12.20 -9.32
CA ILE A 63 -26.74 -11.75 -8.60
C ILE A 63 -27.46 -10.63 -9.35
N ILE A 64 -26.72 -9.63 -9.84
CA ILE A 64 -27.32 -8.52 -10.59
C ILE A 64 -28.04 -9.04 -11.83
N ILE A 65 -27.39 -9.92 -12.60
CA ILE A 65 -28.00 -10.54 -13.79
C ILE A 65 -29.26 -11.29 -13.42
N PHE A 66 -29.22 -12.10 -12.36
CA PHE A 66 -30.39 -12.87 -11.90
C PHE A 66 -31.56 -11.96 -11.52
N VAL A 67 -31.30 -10.86 -10.80
CA VAL A 67 -32.32 -9.88 -10.43
C VAL A 67 -32.87 -9.16 -11.66
N CYS A 68 -32.02 -8.76 -12.61
CA CYS A 68 -32.50 -8.15 -13.86
C CYS A 68 -33.42 -9.11 -14.64
N ILE A 69 -33.02 -10.38 -14.77
CA ILE A 69 -33.82 -11.41 -15.45
C ILE A 69 -35.15 -11.62 -14.73
N SER A 70 -35.15 -11.79 -13.41
CA SER A 70 -36.38 -12.01 -12.65
C SER A 70 -37.35 -10.83 -12.77
N LEU A 71 -36.85 -9.60 -12.71
CA LEU A 71 -37.65 -8.39 -12.92
C LEU A 71 -38.23 -8.33 -14.33
N THR A 72 -37.45 -8.66 -15.38
CA THR A 72 -37.97 -8.68 -16.75
C THR A 72 -39.05 -9.73 -16.94
N ILE A 73 -38.89 -10.91 -16.35
CA ILE A 73 -39.89 -11.99 -16.41
C ILE A 73 -41.17 -11.56 -15.69
N LEU A 74 -41.05 -10.97 -14.50
CA LEU A 74 -42.20 -10.45 -13.75
C LEU A 74 -42.95 -9.36 -14.53
N SER A 75 -42.24 -8.47 -15.23
CA SER A 75 -42.88 -7.47 -16.08
C SER A 75 -43.63 -8.09 -17.26
N ILE A 76 -43.08 -9.12 -17.90
CA ILE A 76 -43.71 -9.76 -19.07
C ILE A 76 -44.93 -10.60 -18.66
N VAL A 77 -44.84 -11.31 -17.53
CA VAL A 77 -45.90 -12.22 -17.05
C VAL A 77 -46.99 -11.47 -16.26
N GLY A 78 -46.64 -10.33 -15.65
CA GLY A 78 -47.56 -9.49 -14.87
C GLY A 78 -48.29 -8.41 -15.68
N MET A 79 -48.03 -8.28 -16.98
CA MET A 79 -48.81 -7.46 -17.92
C MET A 79 -49.95 -8.24 -18.56
#